data_AF-X1VG56-F1
#
_entry.id   AF-X1VG56-F1
#
_cell.length_a   1.000
_cell.length_b   1.000
_cell.length_c   1.000
_cell.angle_alpha   90.00
_cell.angle_beta   90.00
_cell.angle_gamma   90.00
#
_symmetry.space_group_name_H-M   'P 1'
#
loop_
_entity.id
_entity.type
_entity.pdbx_description
1 polymer ?
#
loop_
_entity_poly.entity_id
_entity_poly.type
_entity_poly.pdbx_seq_one_letter_code
_entity_poly.pdbx_strand_id
1 'polypeptide(L)'
;MVIAFFIPEQHLEDFSQNLLTFVTIVGGFTLLLGIVSIMRANIQVVVKRGKEWGFKLLLILMLLTMSISSFIWGTREGTVYHWMFQNMQAPMMSTMFSLLAFFIASAAYRAFRARTKEATILLVTSVIVMLGRIPLGQFMWDKLPVYTDWIMAYPNLAVQRGIIIGAALGAASMSLRIILGIERTYMGKG
;
A
#
# COMPACT_ATOMS: atom_id res chain seq x y z
N MET A 1 -7.31 -19.00 -6.26
CA MET A 1 -7.73 -17.63 -6.65
C MET A 1 -7.72 -17.47 -8.17
N VAL A 2 -6.58 -17.23 -8.82
CA VAL A 2 -6.56 -16.99 -10.29
C VAL A 2 -6.95 -18.24 -11.09
N ILE A 3 -6.48 -19.43 -10.69
CA ILE A 3 -6.74 -20.68 -11.42
C ILE A 3 -8.22 -21.10 -11.37
N ALA A 4 -8.89 -20.93 -10.23
CA ALA A 4 -10.33 -21.24 -10.08
C ALA A 4 -11.23 -20.30 -10.91
N PHE A 5 -10.76 -19.08 -11.24
CA PHE A 5 -11.50 -18.16 -12.11
C PHE A 5 -11.47 -18.58 -13.58
N PHE A 6 -10.45 -19.31 -14.01
CA PHE A 6 -10.29 -19.76 -15.41
C PHE A 6 -10.77 -21.19 -15.65
N ILE A 7 -10.95 -22.00 -14.61
CA ILE A 7 -11.41 -23.39 -14.69
C ILE A 7 -12.59 -23.57 -13.73
N PRO A 8 -13.85 -23.50 -14.23
CA PRO A 8 -15.05 -23.65 -13.42
C PRO A 8 -15.32 -25.13 -13.12
N GLU A 9 -14.52 -25.68 -12.20
CA GLU A 9 -14.69 -27.01 -11.62
C GLU A 9 -15.09 -26.85 -10.14
N GLN A 10 -16.17 -27.52 -9.70
CA GLN A 10 -16.76 -27.32 -8.36
C GLN A 10 -15.73 -27.52 -7.24
N HIS A 11 -14.80 -28.47 -7.39
CA HIS A 11 -13.78 -28.76 -6.38
C HIS A 11 -12.70 -27.67 -6.29
N LEU A 12 -12.42 -26.96 -7.39
CA LEU A 12 -11.50 -25.83 -7.42
C LEU A 12 -12.10 -24.59 -6.76
N GLU A 13 -13.41 -24.38 -6.91
CA GLU A 13 -14.13 -23.29 -6.25
C GLU A 13 -14.16 -23.49 -4.73
N ASP A 14 -14.50 -24.68 -4.25
CA ASP A 14 -14.53 -25.01 -2.82
C ASP A 14 -13.14 -24.85 -2.17
N PHE A 15 -12.08 -25.32 -2.83
CA PHE A 15 -10.71 -25.13 -2.35
C PHE A 15 -10.32 -23.65 -2.28
N SER A 16 -10.74 -22.87 -3.28
CA SER A 16 -10.49 -21.42 -3.35
C SER A 16 -11.21 -20.66 -2.24
N GLN A 17 -12.46 -21.01 -1.93
CA GLN A 17 -13.21 -20.43 -0.82
C GLN A 17 -12.62 -20.82 0.54
N ASN A 18 -12.21 -22.07 0.73
CA ASN A 18 -11.52 -22.50 1.94
C ASN A 18 -10.21 -21.73 2.15
N LEU A 19 -9.41 -21.55 1.10
CA LEU A 19 -8.21 -20.71 1.15
C LEU A 19 -8.52 -19.26 1.51
N LEU A 20 -9.60 -18.66 0.99
CA LEU A 20 -10.02 -17.31 1.38
C LEU A 20 -10.36 -17.22 2.86
N THR A 21 -11.05 -18.23 3.40
CA THR A 21 -11.38 -18.29 4.83
C THR A 21 -10.10 -18.37 5.66
N PHE A 22 -9.15 -19.23 5.29
CA PHE A 22 -7.85 -19.29 5.96
C PHE A 22 -7.10 -17.96 5.89
N VAL A 23 -7.02 -17.32 4.72
CA VAL A 23 -6.37 -16.01 4.56
C VAL A 23 -7.04 -14.94 5.43
N THR A 24 -8.37 -14.96 5.52
CA THR A 24 -9.14 -14.01 6.34
C THR A 24 -8.87 -14.22 7.83
N ILE A 25 -8.89 -15.46 8.31
CA ILE A 25 -8.59 -15.82 9.70
C ILE A 25 -7.15 -15.40 10.04
N VAL A 26 -6.18 -15.80 9.22
CA VAL A 26 -4.76 -15.44 9.41
C VAL A 26 -4.57 -13.92 9.34
N GLY A 27 -5.26 -13.23 8.43
CA GLY A 27 -5.24 -11.77 8.32
C GLY A 27 -5.71 -11.09 9.60
N GLY A 28 -6.77 -11.59 10.23
CA GLY A 28 -7.25 -11.11 11.52
C GLY A 28 -6.19 -11.23 12.63
N PHE A 29 -5.56 -12.40 12.77
CA PHE A 29 -4.46 -12.59 13.73
C PHE A 29 -3.23 -11.74 13.38
N THR A 30 -2.93 -11.56 12.09
CA THR A 30 -1.81 -10.76 11.61
C THR A 30 -1.99 -9.28 11.98
N LEU A 31 -3.20 -8.75 11.90
CA LEU A 31 -3.49 -7.38 12.35
C LEU A 31 -3.21 -7.22 13.85
N LEU A 32 -3.64 -8.17 14.69
CA LEU A 32 -3.35 -8.15 16.12
C LEU A 32 -1.83 -8.22 16.39
N LEU A 33 -1.12 -9.11 15.70
CA LEU A 33 0.35 -9.21 15.78
C LEU A 33 1.03 -7.92 15.32
N GLY A 34 0.49 -7.24 14.31
CA GLY A 34 0.97 -5.94 13.83
C GLY A 34 0.91 -4.87 14.91
N ILE A 35 -0.23 -4.75 15.60
CA ILE A 35 -0.40 -3.81 16.71
C ILE A 35 0.59 -4.13 17.84
N VAL A 36 0.67 -5.40 18.25
CA VAL A 36 1.59 -5.86 19.32
C VAL A 36 3.05 -5.60 18.93
N SER A 37 3.42 -5.84 17.68
CA SER A 37 4.76 -5.58 17.15
C SER A 37 5.13 -4.11 17.23
N ILE A 38 4.24 -3.22 16.76
CA ILE A 38 4.44 -1.77 16.80
C ILE A 38 4.57 -1.29 18.25
N MET A 39 3.67 -1.73 19.13
CA MET A 39 3.75 -1.38 20.55
C MET A 39 5.06 -1.85 21.17
N ARG A 40 5.43 -3.13 20.99
CA ARG A 40 6.66 -3.70 21.55
C ARG A 40 7.91 -2.96 21.08
N ALA A 41 8.04 -2.74 19.77
CA ALA A 41 9.20 -2.08 19.18
C ALA A 41 9.38 -0.64 19.68
N ASN A 42 8.27 0.10 19.84
CA ASN A 42 8.32 1.47 20.32
C ASN A 42 8.50 1.56 21.84
N ILE A 43 7.83 0.71 22.62
CA ILE A 43 7.96 0.67 24.09
C ILE A 43 9.40 0.40 24.50
N GLN A 44 10.09 -0.55 23.84
CA GLN A 44 11.49 -0.85 24.14
C GLN A 44 12.40 0.38 24.01
N VAL A 45 12.15 1.23 23.01
CA VAL A 45 12.94 2.45 22.80
C VAL A 45 12.58 3.54 23.80
N VAL A 46 11.29 3.64 24.19
CA VAL A 46 10.83 4.56 25.23
C VAL A 46 11.47 4.21 26.58
N VAL A 47 11.44 2.93 26.97
CA VAL A 47 12.01 2.43 28.22
C VAL A 47 13.52 2.64 28.26
N LYS A 48 14.23 2.30 27.16
CA LYS A 48 15.68 2.48 27.05
C LYS A 48 16.10 3.93 26.77
N ARG A 49 15.16 4.90 26.71
CA ARG A 49 15.38 6.31 26.37
C ARG A 49 16.26 6.50 25.12
N GLY A 50 16.04 5.67 24.10
CA GLY A 50 16.82 5.72 22.87
C GLY A 50 16.55 6.97 22.04
N LYS A 51 17.17 7.03 20.85
CA LYS A 51 16.97 8.12 19.89
C LYS A 51 15.46 8.31 19.60
N GLU A 52 15.01 9.56 19.68
CA GLU A 52 13.63 9.98 19.39
C GLU A 52 12.56 9.32 20.31
N TRP A 53 12.92 8.96 21.55
CA TRP A 53 11.98 8.34 22.49
C TRP A 53 10.69 9.17 22.69
N GLY A 54 10.78 10.50 22.62
CA GLY A 54 9.63 11.39 22.75
C GLY A 54 8.59 11.18 21.64
N PHE A 55 9.02 11.09 20.39
CA PHE A 55 8.13 10.81 19.26
C PHE A 55 7.51 9.41 19.33
N LYS A 56 8.27 8.43 19.83
CA LYS A 56 7.77 7.06 20.02
C LYS A 56 6.74 6.97 21.14
N LEU A 57 6.92 7.73 22.22
CA LEU A 57 5.93 7.85 23.28
C LEU A 57 4.65 8.51 22.76
N LEU A 58 4.77 9.60 22.00
CA LEU A 58 3.62 10.23 21.35
C LEU A 58 2.87 9.27 20.42
N LEU A 59 3.58 8.48 19.61
CA LEU A 59 2.97 7.44 18.76
C LEU A 59 2.14 6.46 19.58
N ILE A 60 2.69 5.91 20.67
CA ILE A 60 1.99 4.94 21.52
C ILE A 60 0.75 5.56 22.15
N LEU A 61 0.87 6.79 22.68
CA LEU A 61 -0.24 7.50 23.28
C LEU A 61 -1.36 7.75 22.26
N MET A 62 -1.01 8.22 21.06
CA MET A 62 -1.99 8.49 20.00
C MET A 62 -2.65 7.21 19.47
N LEU A 63 -1.90 6.11 19.35
CA LEU A 63 -2.45 4.81 18.98
C LEU A 63 -3.49 4.34 20.00
N LEU A 64 -3.18 4.45 21.30
CA LEU A 64 -4.08 4.04 22.37
C LEU A 64 -5.31 4.95 22.46
N THR A 65 -5.14 6.28 22.41
CA THR A 65 -6.26 7.22 22.49
C THR A 65 -7.21 7.09 21.30
N MET A 66 -6.69 6.88 20.08
CA MET A 66 -7.51 6.57 18.90
C MET A 66 -8.25 5.23 19.03
N SER A 67 -7.57 4.18 19.52
CA SER A 67 -8.18 2.86 19.68
C SER A 67 -9.28 2.87 20.73
N ILE A 68 -9.02 3.49 21.88
CA ILE A 68 -9.98 3.62 22.98
C ILE A 68 -11.15 4.52 22.57
N SER A 69 -10.88 5.66 21.91
CA SER A 69 -11.94 6.56 21.48
C SER A 69 -12.88 5.92 20.45
N SER A 70 -12.33 5.12 19.52
CA SER A 70 -13.12 4.34 18.58
C SER A 70 -14.02 3.30 19.27
N PHE A 71 -13.57 2.70 20.37
CA PHE A 71 -14.34 1.68 21.08
C PHE A 71 -15.46 2.28 21.94
N ILE A 72 -15.18 3.41 22.62
CA ILE A 72 -16.14 4.03 23.55
C ILE A 72 -17.19 4.87 22.80
N TRP A 73 -16.76 5.76 21.90
CA TRP A 73 -17.66 6.73 21.23
C TRP A 73 -17.99 6.36 19.78
N GLY A 74 -17.34 5.34 19.23
CA GLY A 74 -17.51 4.94 17.83
C GLY A 74 -16.75 5.83 16.85
N THR A 75 -16.99 5.63 15.55
CA THR A 75 -16.28 6.28 14.44
C THR A 75 -17.10 7.33 13.69
N ARG A 76 -18.27 7.70 14.22
CA ARG A 76 -19.20 8.63 13.56
C ARG A 76 -18.70 10.07 13.60
N GLU A 77 -19.24 10.90 12.72
CA GLU A 77 -18.98 12.33 12.72
C GLU A 77 -19.39 12.96 14.07
N GLY A 78 -18.59 13.91 14.57
CA GLY A 78 -18.76 14.54 15.88
C GLY A 78 -18.13 13.78 17.07
N THR A 79 -17.60 12.58 16.87
CA THR A 79 -16.89 11.83 17.93
C THR A 79 -15.46 12.34 18.14
N VAL A 80 -14.89 12.05 19.32
CA VAL A 80 -13.46 12.33 19.62
C VAL A 80 -12.55 11.65 18.60
N TYR A 81 -12.86 10.40 18.22
CA TYR A 81 -12.14 9.68 17.18
C TYR A 81 -12.14 10.46 15.86
N HIS A 82 -13.31 10.93 15.41
CA HIS A 82 -13.41 11.66 14.15
C HIS A 82 -12.63 12.99 14.17
N TRP A 83 -12.70 13.73 15.28
CA TRP A 83 -11.93 14.97 15.45
C TRP A 83 -10.43 14.69 15.36
N MET A 84 -9.93 13.68 16.07
CA MET A 84 -8.53 13.30 16.00
C MET A 84 -8.14 12.80 14.61
N PHE A 85 -9.02 12.06 13.94
CA PHE A 85 -8.78 11.57 12.58
C PHE A 85 -8.58 12.74 11.61
N GLN A 86 -9.48 13.73 11.62
CA GLN A 86 -9.41 14.87 10.71
C GLN A 86 -8.28 15.86 11.04
N ASN A 87 -7.96 16.04 12.32
CA ASN A 87 -7.00 17.07 12.73
C ASN A 87 -5.59 16.52 12.98
N MET A 88 -5.43 15.20 13.10
CA MET A 88 -4.13 14.57 13.35
C MET A 88 -3.78 13.58 12.25
N GLN A 89 -4.57 12.52 12.09
CA GLN A 89 -4.22 11.43 11.17
C GLN A 89 -4.23 11.87 9.71
N ALA A 90 -5.27 12.57 9.26
CA ALA A 90 -5.40 13.01 7.87
C ALA A 90 -4.29 14.00 7.45
N PRO A 91 -3.94 15.03 8.25
CA PRO A 91 -2.80 15.90 7.93
C PRO A 91 -1.47 15.16 7.90
N MET A 92 -1.21 14.24 8.84
CA MET A 92 0.03 13.43 8.83
C MET A 92 0.13 12.54 7.59
N MET A 93 -0.96 11.94 7.13
CA MET A 93 -0.95 11.20 5.87
C MET A 93 -0.72 12.15 4.68
N SER A 94 -1.38 13.31 4.69
CA SER A 94 -1.21 14.32 3.64
C SER A 94 0.23 14.82 3.52
N THR A 95 0.96 15.00 4.61
CA THR A 95 2.39 15.39 4.55
C THR A 95 3.25 14.28 3.95
N MET A 96 3.01 13.01 4.31
CA MET A 96 3.69 11.88 3.67
C MET A 96 3.38 11.78 2.17
N PHE A 97 2.12 11.94 1.79
CA PHE A 97 1.71 11.94 0.38
C PHE A 97 2.26 13.13 -0.40
N SER A 98 2.31 14.32 0.20
CA SER A 98 2.88 15.52 -0.41
C SER A 98 4.38 15.35 -0.66
N LEU A 99 5.13 14.82 0.33
CA LEU A 99 6.55 14.49 0.15
C LEU A 99 6.75 13.44 -0.94
N LEU A 100 5.93 12.39 -0.96
CA LEU A 100 5.98 11.36 -2.00
C LEU A 100 5.71 11.96 -3.38
N ALA A 101 4.68 12.80 -3.52
CA ALA A 101 4.35 13.49 -4.77
C ALA A 101 5.51 14.39 -5.24
N PHE A 102 6.11 15.16 -4.33
CA PHE A 102 7.28 15.98 -4.62
C PHE A 102 8.48 15.14 -5.10
N PHE A 103 8.79 14.04 -4.40
CA PHE A 103 9.90 13.17 -4.78
C PHE A 103 9.64 12.44 -6.10
N ILE A 104 8.41 11.98 -6.35
CA ILE A 104 8.01 11.39 -7.63
C ILE A 104 8.17 12.43 -8.74
N ALA A 105 7.64 13.64 -8.57
CA ALA A 105 7.77 14.70 -9.56
C ALA A 105 9.24 15.07 -9.83
N SER A 106 10.07 15.16 -8.78
CA SER A 106 11.51 15.44 -8.91
C SER A 106 12.29 14.29 -9.58
N ALA A 107 11.99 13.04 -9.24
CA ALA A 107 12.57 11.87 -9.90
C ALA A 107 12.13 11.79 -11.36
N ALA A 108 10.84 11.99 -11.62
CA ALA A 108 10.24 12.04 -12.93
C ALA A 108 10.89 13.15 -13.79
N TYR A 109 11.00 14.38 -13.30
CA TYR A 109 11.67 15.46 -14.04
C TYR A 109 13.14 15.12 -14.38
N ARG A 110 13.88 14.50 -13.45
CA ARG A 110 15.25 14.04 -13.71
C ARG A 110 15.31 12.88 -14.72
N ALA A 111 14.31 12.01 -14.74
CA ALA A 111 14.22 10.84 -15.63
C ALA A 111 13.63 11.18 -17.02
N PHE A 112 12.74 12.17 -17.11
CA PHE A 112 12.04 12.62 -18.32
C PHE A 112 12.89 13.53 -19.23
N ARG A 113 14.18 13.76 -18.90
CA ARG A 113 15.11 14.34 -19.86
C ARG A 113 15.27 13.34 -21.00
N ALA A 114 14.67 13.62 -22.16
CA ALA A 114 14.70 12.80 -23.37
C ALA A 114 16.15 12.56 -23.84
N ARG A 115 16.80 11.59 -23.20
CA ARG A 115 18.19 11.19 -23.45
C ARG A 115 18.28 9.91 -24.26
N THR A 116 17.21 9.10 -24.26
CA THR A 116 17.15 7.85 -25.02
C THR A 116 15.82 7.72 -25.75
N LYS A 117 15.77 6.82 -26.75
CA LYS A 117 14.56 6.57 -27.53
C LYS A 117 13.44 6.02 -26.65
N GLU A 118 13.79 5.18 -25.68
CA GLU A 118 12.86 4.57 -24.72
C GLU A 118 12.26 5.62 -23.78
N ALA A 119 13.08 6.53 -23.24
CA ALA A 119 12.62 7.62 -22.38
C ALA A 119 11.67 8.58 -23.13
N THR A 120 11.88 8.77 -24.43
CA THR A 120 11.02 9.60 -25.28
C THR A 120 9.66 8.95 -25.48
N ILE A 121 9.61 7.63 -25.74
CA ILE A 121 8.35 6.88 -25.86
C ILE A 121 7.56 6.94 -24.55
N LEU A 122 8.24 6.74 -23.41
CA LEU A 122 7.61 6.86 -22.10
C LEU A 122 7.05 8.26 -21.85
N LEU A 123 7.83 9.31 -22.16
CA LEU A 123 7.40 10.70 -22.02
C LEU A 123 6.14 10.99 -22.83
N VAL A 124 6.13 10.64 -24.12
CA VAL A 124 4.98 10.85 -25.00
C VAL A 124 3.75 10.08 -24.48
N THR A 125 3.94 8.83 -24.07
CA THR A 125 2.86 7.99 -23.52
C THR A 125 2.28 8.61 -22.24
N SER A 126 3.13 9.10 -21.32
CA SER A 126 2.70 9.76 -20.09
C SER A 126 1.91 11.04 -20.36
N VAL A 127 2.35 11.87 -21.32
CA VAL A 127 1.63 13.10 -21.69
C VAL A 127 0.24 12.78 -22.25
N ILE A 128 0.14 11.81 -23.16
CA ILE A 128 -1.15 11.39 -23.74
C ILE A 128 -2.09 10.92 -22.63
N VAL A 129 -1.61 10.06 -21.73
CA VAL A 129 -2.40 9.52 -20.62
C VAL A 129 -2.85 10.62 -19.65
N MET A 130 -1.95 11.52 -19.26
CA MET A 130 -2.30 12.62 -18.35
C MET A 130 -3.35 13.54 -18.96
N LEU A 131 -3.22 13.85 -20.25
CA LEU A 131 -4.16 14.73 -20.95
C LEU A 131 -5.52 14.04 -21.15
N GLY A 132 -5.55 12.73 -21.43
CA GLY A 132 -6.79 11.97 -21.61
C GLY A 132 -7.59 11.70 -20.34
N ARG A 133 -6.96 11.77 -19.15
CA ARG A 133 -7.64 11.60 -17.86
C ARG A 133 -8.25 12.89 -17.30
N ILE A 134 -7.90 14.06 -17.87
CA ILE A 134 -8.43 15.36 -17.43
C ILE A 134 -9.69 15.68 -18.26
N PRO A 135 -10.79 16.18 -17.66
CA PRO A 135 -11.99 16.58 -18.38
C PRO A 135 -11.78 17.61 -19.50
N LEU A 136 -10.65 18.32 -19.52
CA LEU A 136 -10.24 19.24 -20.59
C LEU A 136 -9.76 18.49 -21.85
N GLY A 137 -9.20 17.29 -21.71
CA GLY A 137 -8.67 16.52 -22.84
C GLY A 137 -9.75 16.04 -23.80
N GLN A 138 -10.92 15.65 -23.28
CA GLN A 138 -12.08 15.28 -24.10
C GLN A 138 -12.59 16.46 -24.96
N PHE A 139 -12.60 17.68 -24.42
CA PHE A 139 -13.05 18.87 -25.17
C PHE A 139 -12.08 19.24 -26.31
N MET A 140 -10.80 18.89 -26.19
CA MET A 140 -9.82 19.12 -27.24
C MET A 140 -9.90 18.07 -28.36
N TRP A 141 -10.12 16.81 -28.00
CA TRP A 141 -10.21 15.71 -28.95
C TRP A 141 -10.98 14.51 -28.39
N ASP A 142 -12.14 14.21 -28.97
CA ASP A 142 -13.04 13.13 -28.51
C ASP A 142 -12.42 11.72 -28.53
N LYS A 143 -11.38 11.49 -29.35
CA LYS A 143 -10.73 10.17 -29.45
C LYS A 143 -9.57 9.98 -28.46
N LEU A 144 -9.15 11.03 -27.76
CA LEU A 144 -8.02 10.99 -26.82
C LEU A 144 -8.25 10.04 -25.62
N PRO A 145 -9.47 9.92 -25.07
CA PRO A 145 -9.79 8.91 -24.06
C PRO A 145 -9.62 7.47 -24.57
N VAL A 146 -9.97 7.18 -25.83
CA VAL A 146 -9.87 5.81 -26.40
C VAL A 146 -8.42 5.32 -26.40
N TYR A 147 -7.47 6.17 -26.78
CA TYR A 147 -6.05 5.82 -26.76
C TYR A 147 -5.53 5.67 -25.33
N THR A 148 -5.99 6.52 -24.41
CA THR A 148 -5.63 6.46 -22.99
C THR A 148 -6.12 5.15 -22.36
N ASP A 149 -7.36 4.75 -22.66
CA ASP A 149 -7.96 3.51 -22.17
C ASP A 149 -7.25 2.29 -22.75
N TRP A 150 -6.83 2.32 -24.02
CA TRP A 150 -6.03 1.25 -24.62
C TRP A 150 -4.66 1.09 -23.90
N ILE A 151 -3.94 2.19 -23.68
CA ILE A 151 -2.65 2.16 -22.95
C ILE A 151 -2.85 1.58 -21.53
N MET A 152 -3.95 1.96 -20.90
CA MET A 152 -4.29 1.53 -19.54
C MET A 152 -4.69 0.06 -19.49
N ALA A 153 -5.50 -0.41 -20.43
CA ALA A 153 -6.08 -1.75 -20.45
C ALA A 153 -5.08 -2.84 -20.88
N TYR A 154 -4.09 -2.51 -21.70
CA TYR A 154 -3.16 -3.50 -22.24
C TYR A 154 -1.75 -3.37 -21.62
N PRO A 155 -0.87 -2.42 -22.02
CA PRO A 155 0.47 -2.29 -21.44
C PRO A 155 0.47 -2.11 -19.92
N ASN A 156 -0.32 -1.18 -19.40
CA ASN A 156 -0.29 -0.85 -17.97
C ASN A 156 -0.81 -2.02 -17.11
N LEU A 157 -1.93 -2.64 -17.49
CA LEU A 157 -2.43 -3.83 -16.78
C LEU A 157 -1.44 -5.00 -16.87
N ALA A 158 -0.75 -5.22 -18.00
CA ALA A 158 0.26 -6.26 -18.11
C ALA A 158 1.43 -6.03 -17.14
N VAL A 159 1.96 -4.80 -17.08
CA VAL A 159 3.03 -4.42 -16.15
C VAL A 159 2.57 -4.56 -14.70
N GLN A 160 1.38 -4.06 -14.37
CA GLN A 160 0.84 -4.14 -13.01
C GLN A 160 0.69 -5.59 -12.54
N ARG A 161 0.19 -6.48 -13.42
CA ARG A 161 0.13 -7.92 -13.13
C ARG A 161 1.51 -8.51 -12.89
N GLY A 162 2.51 -8.16 -13.72
CA GLY A 162 3.90 -8.57 -13.52
C GLY A 162 4.46 -8.16 -12.16
N ILE A 163 4.23 -6.90 -11.75
CA ILE A 163 4.66 -6.38 -10.44
C ILE A 163 3.98 -7.16 -9.30
N ILE A 164 2.67 -7.36 -9.38
CA ILE A 164 1.91 -8.07 -8.33
C ILE A 164 2.38 -9.53 -8.22
N ILE A 165 2.58 -10.22 -9.35
CA ILE A 165 3.06 -11.60 -9.36
C ILE A 165 4.48 -11.66 -8.79
N GLY A 166 5.38 -10.75 -9.20
CA GLY A 166 6.75 -10.69 -8.70
C GLY A 166 6.81 -10.42 -7.20
N ALA A 167 6.00 -9.49 -6.70
CA ALA A 167 5.89 -9.20 -5.27
C ALA A 167 5.33 -10.40 -4.49
N ALA A 168 4.30 -11.08 -5.01
CA ALA A 168 3.71 -12.26 -4.38
C ALA A 168 4.71 -13.42 -4.31
N LEU A 169 5.45 -13.70 -5.39
CA LEU A 169 6.51 -14.72 -5.41
C LEU A 169 7.65 -14.36 -4.46
N GLY A 170 8.06 -13.09 -4.40
CA GLY A 170 9.06 -12.59 -3.45
C GLY A 170 8.62 -12.79 -2.00
N ALA A 171 7.37 -12.44 -1.67
CA ALA A 171 6.79 -12.64 -0.35
C ALA A 171 6.66 -14.13 0.02
N ALA A 172 6.28 -14.99 -0.93
CA ALA A 172 6.21 -16.44 -0.74
C ALA A 172 7.60 -17.05 -0.50
N SER A 173 8.61 -16.62 -1.27
CA SER A 173 10.01 -17.03 -1.08
C SER A 173 10.55 -16.62 0.29
N MET A 174 10.31 -15.38 0.72
CA MET A 174 10.69 -14.90 2.05
C MET A 174 10.01 -15.71 3.16
N SER A 175 8.70 -15.93 3.04
CA SER A 175 7.93 -16.75 3.99
C SER A 175 8.48 -18.16 4.11
N LEU A 176 8.84 -18.79 2.98
CA LEU A 176 9.44 -20.12 2.97
C LEU A 176 10.82 -20.13 3.64
N ARG A 177 11.67 -19.13 3.37
CA ARG A 177 12.99 -18.99 4.00
C ARG A 177 12.88 -18.80 5.51
N ILE A 178 11.85 -18.11 5.99
CA ILE A 178 11.56 -17.97 7.41
C ILE A 178 11.10 -19.30 8.02
N ILE A 179 10.15 -20.00 7.39
CA ILE A 179 9.63 -21.30 7.87
C ILE A 179 10.74 -22.36 7.95
N LEU A 180 11.61 -22.41 6.94
CA LEU A 180 12.77 -23.31 6.91
C LEU A 180 13.93 -22.86 7.81
N GLY A 181 13.80 -21.72 8.51
CA GLY A 181 14.81 -21.22 9.45
C GLY A 181 16.09 -20.68 8.79
N ILE A 182 16.10 -20.54 7.47
CA ILE A 182 17.22 -20.00 6.69
C ILE A 182 17.35 -18.49 6.94
N GLU A 183 16.22 -17.78 7.02
CA GLU A 183 16.19 -16.38 7.46
C GLU A 183 15.78 -16.26 8.93
N ARG A 184 16.74 -15.89 9.76
CA ARG A 184 16.51 -15.51 11.17
C ARG A 184 16.13 -14.04 11.27
N THR A 185 15.02 -13.66 10.66
CA THR A 185 14.57 -12.26 10.67
C THR A 185 13.86 -11.98 12.01
N TYR A 186 14.58 -11.29 12.90
CA TYR A 186 14.16 -10.60 14.15
C TYR A 186 13.58 -11.38 15.36
N MET A 187 13.30 -12.69 15.32
CA MET A 187 12.93 -13.46 16.53
C MET A 187 14.12 -13.94 17.38
N GLY A 188 15.10 -13.08 17.66
CA GLY A 188 16.20 -13.46 18.56
C GLY A 188 17.47 -12.64 18.41
N LYS A 189 17.41 -11.37 18.78
CA LYS A 189 18.53 -10.75 19.50
C LYS A 189 17.92 -10.14 20.75
N GLY A 190 18.34 -10.65 21.91
CA GLY A 190 18.19 -9.94 23.18
C GLY A 190 18.84 -8.56 23.11
#